data_AF-A0A3N1GZL2-F1
#
_entry.id   AF-A0A3N1GZL2-F1
#
_cell.length_a   1.000
_cell.length_b   1.000
_cell.length_c   1.000
_cell.angle_alpha   90.00
_cell.angle_beta   90.00
_cell.angle_gamma   90.00
#
_symmetry.space_group_name_H-M   'P 1'
#
loop_
_entity.id
_entity.type
_entity.pdbx_description
1 polymer ?
#
loop_
_entity_poly.entity_id
_entity_poly.type
_entity_poly.pdbx_seq_one_letter_code
_entity_poly.pdbx_strand_id
1 'polypeptide(L)'
;MAAEVDRFPSAVFGLDSGFFHLPAAQARAWGVGDREIEGLRDLLAIGHLHFAFHDLVIDEGHAPAAMCVIADTSLLVYLDGLAALSPDSGDRYRSLHDRYYRDYAAAIGRDLAHRDGSRPYTVEDVIGLGDKAAPGMTALHVVADLASVPERGEPTARALLRLCTGLQLLDDLQDAAEDAASGNTTWPLASALLAYPDVDVTDADDLRAALVGSGAARACLNVAEWAFGDAFAQAGAADAGVLAQLADVWRQRAVDQRAALLTPIGQR
;
A
#
# COMPACT_ATOMS: atom_id res chain seq x y z
N MET A 1 -27.51 -10.41 -2.90
CA MET A 1 -26.60 -9.57 -2.07
C MET A 1 -25.77 -10.44 -1.14
N ALA A 2 -26.29 -11.02 -0.06
CA ALA A 2 -25.50 -11.90 0.82
C ALA A 2 -24.79 -13.04 0.05
N ALA A 3 -25.54 -13.74 -0.82
CA ALA A 3 -24.99 -14.79 -1.69
C ALA A 3 -23.98 -14.30 -2.74
N GLU A 4 -23.87 -13.00 -3.01
CA GLU A 4 -22.81 -12.44 -3.87
C GLU A 4 -21.55 -12.12 -3.06
N VAL A 5 -21.71 -11.62 -1.83
CA VAL A 5 -20.61 -11.36 -0.89
C VAL A 5 -19.90 -12.66 -0.48
N ASP A 6 -20.66 -13.74 -0.23
CA ASP A 6 -20.14 -15.06 0.16
C ASP A 6 -19.26 -15.73 -0.92
N ARG A 7 -19.22 -15.19 -2.15
CA ARG A 7 -18.39 -15.71 -3.26
C ARG A 7 -16.97 -15.18 -3.25
N PHE A 8 -16.68 -14.12 -2.49
CA PHE A 8 -15.37 -13.48 -2.48
C PHE A 8 -14.49 -14.02 -1.35
N PRO A 9 -13.18 -14.21 -1.59
CA PRO A 9 -12.24 -14.68 -0.57
C PRO A 9 -12.05 -13.64 0.54
N SER A 10 -11.63 -14.09 1.73
CA SER A 10 -11.32 -13.25 2.90
C SER A 10 -10.33 -12.11 2.60
N ALA A 11 -9.41 -12.33 1.65
CA ALA A 11 -8.45 -11.35 1.18
C ALA A 11 -9.11 -10.06 0.63
N VAL A 12 -10.29 -10.15 0.00
CA VAL A 12 -11.05 -8.98 -0.53
C VAL A 12 -11.55 -8.07 0.61
N PHE A 13 -11.66 -8.61 1.82
CA PHE A 13 -12.00 -7.86 3.03
C PHE A 13 -10.74 -7.48 3.83
N GLY A 14 -9.56 -7.76 3.30
CA GLY A 14 -8.29 -7.43 3.93
C GLY A 14 -7.97 -8.32 5.13
N LEU A 15 -8.79 -9.34 5.40
CA LEU A 15 -8.65 -10.18 6.60
C LEU A 15 -7.42 -11.08 6.56
N ASP A 16 -6.89 -11.34 5.36
CA ASP A 16 -5.66 -12.10 5.13
C ASP A 16 -4.42 -11.19 5.06
N SER A 17 -4.62 -9.87 5.01
CA SER A 17 -3.57 -8.87 4.91
C SER A 17 -3.24 -8.29 6.30
N GLY A 18 -1.98 -8.43 6.72
CA GLY A 18 -1.48 -7.87 7.97
C GLY A 18 -1.59 -6.35 8.08
N PHE A 19 -1.84 -5.67 6.96
CA PHE A 19 -1.87 -4.21 6.84
C PHE A 19 -2.95 -3.55 7.71
N PHE A 20 -4.14 -4.16 7.79
CA PHE A 20 -5.27 -3.61 8.56
C PHE A 20 -5.15 -3.84 10.07
N HIS A 21 -4.23 -4.71 10.48
CA HIS A 21 -3.91 -4.88 11.89
C HIS A 21 -3.00 -3.76 12.42
N LEU A 22 -2.34 -2.99 11.54
CA LEU A 22 -1.40 -1.96 11.97
C LEU A 22 -2.08 -0.80 12.72
N PRO A 23 -3.17 -0.17 12.23
CA PRO A 23 -3.86 0.87 13.01
C PRO A 23 -4.37 0.34 14.35
N ALA A 24 -4.89 -0.89 14.40
CA ALA A 24 -5.34 -1.54 15.63
C ALA A 24 -4.20 -1.82 16.63
N ALA A 25 -3.05 -2.29 16.14
CA ALA A 25 -1.87 -2.51 16.95
C ALA A 25 -1.30 -1.19 17.49
N GLN A 26 -1.29 -0.13 16.68
CA GLN A 26 -0.88 1.20 17.08
C GLN A 26 -1.84 1.80 18.12
N ALA A 27 -3.15 1.61 17.94
CA ALA A 27 -4.17 2.01 18.90
C ALA A 27 -3.96 1.35 20.26
N ARG A 28 -3.69 0.04 20.28
CA ARG A 28 -3.34 -0.69 21.52
C ARG A 28 -2.07 -0.13 22.15
N ALA A 29 -1.03 0.15 21.36
CA ALA A 29 0.22 0.70 21.85
C ALA A 29 0.06 2.10 22.46
N TRP A 30 -0.92 2.88 22.00
CA TRP A 30 -1.29 4.18 22.57
C TRP A 30 -2.39 4.12 23.64
N GLY A 31 -2.81 2.92 24.05
CA GLY A 31 -3.73 2.73 25.18
C GLY A 31 -5.21 2.94 24.85
N VAL A 32 -5.61 2.85 23.59
CA VAL A 32 -7.02 2.82 23.18
C VAL A 32 -7.68 1.54 23.71
N GLY A 33 -8.95 1.62 24.12
CA GLY A 33 -9.72 0.50 24.63
C GLY A 33 -10.01 -0.58 23.58
N ASP A 34 -10.12 -1.84 24.01
CA ASP A 34 -10.34 -2.97 23.09
C ASP A 34 -11.66 -2.85 22.30
N ARG A 35 -12.71 -2.26 22.89
CA ARG A 35 -13.99 -2.04 22.20
C ARG A 35 -13.85 -1.10 21.01
N GLU A 36 -13.16 0.01 21.19
CA GLU A 36 -12.89 0.98 20.13
C GLU A 36 -11.98 0.37 19.05
N ILE A 37 -11.01 -0.45 19.45
CA ILE A 37 -10.12 -1.19 18.54
C ILE A 37 -10.91 -2.19 17.69
N GLU A 38 -11.83 -2.95 18.28
CA GLU A 38 -12.70 -3.87 17.55
C GLU A 38 -13.57 -3.12 16.53
N GLY A 39 -14.22 -2.03 16.95
CA GLY A 39 -15.00 -1.19 16.05
C GLY A 39 -14.16 -0.62 14.90
N LEU A 40 -12.92 -0.19 15.17
CA LEU A 40 -12.01 0.27 14.13
C LEU A 40 -11.67 -0.83 13.11
N ARG A 41 -11.45 -2.07 13.57
CA ARG A 41 -11.10 -3.20 12.68
C ARG A 41 -12.26 -3.56 11.75
N ASP A 42 -13.48 -3.58 12.28
CA ASP A 42 -14.67 -3.82 11.47
C ASP A 42 -14.83 -2.75 10.37
N LEU A 43 -14.62 -1.49 10.75
CA LEU A 43 -14.68 -0.37 9.80
C LEU A 43 -13.57 -0.45 8.75
N LEU A 44 -12.34 -0.79 9.13
CA LEU A 44 -11.24 -0.97 8.18
C LEU A 44 -11.53 -2.09 7.16
N ALA A 45 -12.13 -3.20 7.59
CA ALA A 45 -12.53 -4.29 6.70
C ALA A 45 -13.65 -3.85 5.74
N ILE A 46 -14.65 -3.11 6.24
CA ILE A 46 -15.73 -2.54 5.42
C ILE A 46 -15.15 -1.55 4.39
N GLY A 47 -14.28 -0.63 4.82
CA GLY A 47 -13.66 0.36 3.95
C GLY A 47 -12.77 -0.28 2.88
N HIS A 48 -12.02 -1.33 3.22
CA HIS A 48 -11.18 -2.04 2.25
C HIS A 48 -11.98 -2.66 1.11
N LEU A 49 -13.20 -3.13 1.38
CA LEU A 49 -14.10 -3.66 0.34
C LEU A 49 -14.25 -2.67 -0.82
N HIS A 50 -14.36 -1.37 -0.52
CA HIS A 50 -14.48 -0.34 -1.55
C HIS A 50 -13.27 -0.34 -2.49
N PHE A 51 -12.06 -0.31 -1.92
CA PHE A 51 -10.81 -0.23 -2.68
C PHE A 51 -10.52 -1.52 -3.44
N ALA A 52 -10.71 -2.69 -2.83
CA ALA A 52 -10.53 -3.98 -3.50
C ALA A 52 -11.46 -4.13 -4.73
N PHE A 53 -12.70 -3.65 -4.65
CA PHE A 53 -13.60 -3.68 -5.80
C PHE A 53 -13.28 -2.62 -6.86
N HIS A 54 -12.78 -1.46 -6.45
CA HIS A 54 -12.29 -0.46 -7.40
C HIS A 54 -11.09 -0.99 -8.18
N ASP A 55 -10.14 -1.63 -7.50
CA ASP A 55 -8.97 -2.25 -8.15
C ASP A 55 -9.42 -3.33 -9.15
N LEU A 56 -10.39 -4.19 -8.81
CA LEU A 56 -10.96 -5.17 -9.74
C LEU A 56 -11.57 -4.51 -11.00
N VAL A 57 -12.29 -3.39 -10.85
CA VAL A 57 -12.81 -2.64 -12.01
C VAL A 57 -11.69 -2.04 -12.85
N ILE A 58 -10.66 -1.50 -12.20
CA ILE A 58 -9.54 -0.80 -12.86
C ILE A 58 -8.61 -1.79 -13.57
N ASP A 59 -8.36 -2.94 -12.96
CA ASP A 59 -7.37 -3.93 -13.41
C ASP A 59 -8.00 -4.93 -14.39
N GLU A 60 -9.17 -5.47 -14.07
CA GLU A 60 -9.83 -6.49 -14.90
C GLU A 60 -10.80 -5.90 -15.92
N GLY A 61 -11.15 -4.61 -15.80
CA GLY A 61 -12.09 -3.94 -16.69
C GLY A 61 -13.54 -4.43 -16.53
N HIS A 62 -13.83 -5.26 -15.54
CA HIS A 62 -15.17 -5.78 -15.28
C HIS A 62 -15.44 -5.96 -13.78
N ALA A 63 -16.65 -5.61 -13.34
CA ALA A 63 -17.16 -5.99 -12.02
C ALA A 63 -18.68 -6.19 -12.07
N PRO A 64 -19.25 -7.07 -11.23
CA PRO A 64 -20.70 -7.16 -11.12
C PRO A 64 -21.27 -5.81 -10.65
N ALA A 65 -22.25 -5.25 -11.37
CA ALA A 65 -22.82 -3.93 -11.05
C ALA A 65 -23.35 -3.81 -9.61
N ALA A 66 -23.86 -4.91 -9.05
CA ALA A 66 -24.28 -4.96 -7.65
C ALA A 66 -23.11 -4.71 -6.67
N MET A 67 -21.90 -5.16 -7.00
CA MET A 67 -20.71 -4.95 -6.17
C MET A 67 -20.21 -3.50 -6.23
N CYS A 68 -20.37 -2.80 -7.36
CA CYS A 68 -20.06 -1.36 -7.43
C CYS A 68 -20.93 -0.56 -6.44
N VAL A 69 -22.23 -0.84 -6.38
CA VAL A 69 -23.15 -0.18 -5.43
C VAL A 69 -22.80 -0.54 -3.97
N ILE A 70 -22.39 -1.78 -3.72
CA ILE A 70 -21.96 -2.22 -2.38
C ILE A 70 -20.65 -1.52 -1.99
N ALA A 71 -19.69 -1.39 -2.90
CA ALA A 71 -18.44 -0.68 -2.66
C ALA A 71 -18.69 0.77 -2.23
N ASP A 72 -19.56 1.49 -2.94
CA ASP A 72 -19.94 2.87 -2.56
C ASP A 72 -20.62 2.92 -1.20
N THR A 73 -21.54 1.98 -0.93
CA THR A 73 -22.23 1.90 0.36
C THR A 73 -21.25 1.62 1.49
N SER A 74 -20.29 0.72 1.27
CA SER A 74 -19.25 0.39 2.24
C SER A 74 -18.35 1.57 2.55
N LEU A 75 -17.98 2.38 1.56
CA LEU A 75 -17.25 3.63 1.79
C LEU A 75 -18.04 4.58 2.71
N LEU A 76 -19.33 4.76 2.46
CA LEU A 76 -20.17 5.61 3.30
C LEU A 76 -20.28 5.08 4.73
N VAL A 77 -20.52 3.77 4.89
CA VAL A 77 -20.57 3.12 6.23
C VAL A 77 -19.25 3.24 6.96
N TYR A 78 -18.13 3.09 6.27
CA TYR A 78 -16.79 3.31 6.83
C TYR A 78 -16.63 4.74 7.37
N LEU A 79 -16.94 5.75 6.55
CA LEU A 79 -16.79 7.16 6.93
C LEU A 79 -17.73 7.57 8.08
N ASP A 80 -18.99 7.12 8.03
CA ASP A 80 -19.97 7.35 9.09
C ASP A 80 -19.52 6.70 10.40
N GLY A 81 -18.99 5.47 10.31
CA GLY A 81 -18.47 4.75 11.46
C GLY A 81 -17.23 5.40 12.07
N LEU A 82 -16.29 5.89 11.25
CA LEU A 82 -15.13 6.62 11.76
C LEU A 82 -15.54 7.89 12.50
N ALA A 83 -16.52 8.62 11.97
CA ALA A 83 -17.09 9.79 12.65
C ALA A 83 -17.78 9.42 13.97
N ALA A 84 -18.44 8.26 14.04
CA ALA A 84 -19.09 7.80 15.26
C ALA A 84 -18.10 7.39 16.36
N LEU A 85 -16.86 6.96 16.01
CA LEU A 85 -15.82 6.64 16.98
C LEU A 85 -15.32 7.87 17.75
N SER A 86 -15.35 9.06 17.14
CA SER A 86 -15.00 10.32 17.77
C SER A 86 -15.93 11.44 17.26
N PRO A 87 -17.13 11.57 17.88
CA PRO A 87 -18.22 12.40 17.36
C PRO A 87 -17.86 13.88 17.16
N ASP A 88 -17.00 14.42 18.02
CA ASP A 88 -16.60 15.83 17.98
C ASP A 88 -15.66 16.15 16.79
N SER A 89 -15.13 15.11 16.13
CA SER A 89 -14.17 15.19 15.01
C SER A 89 -14.72 14.66 13.68
N GLY A 90 -16.01 14.33 13.58
CA GLY A 90 -16.58 13.66 12.39
C GLY A 90 -16.31 14.39 11.07
N ASP A 91 -16.59 15.70 11.00
CA ASP A 91 -16.37 16.51 9.80
C ASP A 91 -14.88 16.59 9.40
N ARG A 92 -13.98 16.54 10.39
CA ARG A 92 -12.54 16.50 10.17
C ARG A 92 -12.14 15.21 9.47
N TYR A 93 -12.67 14.05 9.87
CA TYR A 93 -12.29 12.77 9.24
C TYR A 93 -12.76 12.66 7.79
N ARG A 94 -13.95 13.19 7.47
CA ARG A 94 -14.37 13.29 6.06
C ARG A 94 -13.41 14.16 5.25
N SER A 95 -13.10 15.35 5.76
CA SER A 95 -12.17 16.27 5.08
C SER A 95 -10.77 15.67 4.90
N LEU A 96 -10.29 14.93 5.89
CA LEU A 96 -9.03 14.19 5.82
C LEU A 96 -9.10 13.06 4.79
N HIS A 97 -10.19 12.28 4.78
CA HIS A 97 -10.36 11.21 3.82
C HIS A 97 -10.47 11.75 2.40
N ASP A 98 -11.21 12.84 2.15
CA ASP A 98 -11.29 13.49 0.84
C ASP A 98 -9.92 13.95 0.34
N ARG A 99 -9.03 14.39 1.23
CA ARG A 99 -7.64 14.71 0.88
C ARG A 99 -6.89 13.44 0.46
N TYR A 100 -6.90 12.40 1.28
CA TYR A 100 -6.21 11.15 0.97
C TYR A 100 -6.79 10.40 -0.23
N TYR A 101 -8.09 10.52 -0.49
CA TYR A 101 -8.74 9.94 -1.66
C TYR A 101 -8.30 10.64 -2.94
N ARG A 102 -8.03 11.95 -2.90
CA ARG A 102 -7.43 12.67 -4.03
C ARG A 102 -6.00 12.18 -4.30
N ASP A 103 -5.22 11.93 -3.26
CA ASP A 103 -3.87 11.38 -3.38
C ASP A 103 -3.92 9.96 -4.00
N TYR A 104 -4.85 9.12 -3.54
CA TYR A 104 -5.13 7.79 -4.13
C TYR A 104 -5.52 7.87 -5.61
N ALA A 105 -6.51 8.70 -5.96
CA ALA A 105 -6.95 8.84 -7.35
C ALA A 105 -5.82 9.35 -8.26
N ALA A 106 -4.97 10.26 -7.76
CA ALA A 106 -3.78 10.70 -8.48
C ALA A 106 -2.76 9.55 -8.65
N ALA A 107 -2.57 8.70 -7.63
CA ALA A 107 -1.73 7.51 -7.72
C ALA A 107 -2.21 6.54 -8.80
N ILE A 108 -3.50 6.16 -8.78
CA ILE A 108 -4.11 5.33 -9.81
C ILE A 108 -3.94 5.94 -11.21
N GLY A 109 -4.13 7.26 -11.34
CA GLY A 109 -3.90 7.96 -12.61
C GLY A 109 -2.45 7.87 -13.10
N ARG A 110 -1.46 7.91 -12.19
CA ARG A 110 -0.04 7.71 -12.52
C ARG A 110 0.22 6.29 -13.01
N ASP A 111 -0.29 5.27 -12.32
CA ASP A 111 -0.10 3.87 -12.69
C ASP A 111 -0.75 3.53 -14.04
N LEU A 112 -2.00 3.97 -14.24
CA LEU A 112 -2.69 3.80 -15.51
C LEU A 112 -1.93 4.41 -16.67
N ALA A 113 -1.27 5.54 -16.44
CA ALA A 113 -0.48 6.18 -17.48
C ALA A 113 0.80 5.38 -17.81
N HIS A 114 1.32 4.56 -16.88
CA HIS A 114 2.45 3.65 -17.10
C HIS A 114 2.03 2.28 -17.67
N ARG A 115 0.73 2.02 -17.85
CA ARG A 115 0.26 0.84 -18.58
C ARG A 115 0.58 0.95 -20.08
N ASP A 116 0.77 -0.20 -20.70
CA ASP A 116 0.92 -0.36 -22.16
C ASP A 116 2.15 0.32 -22.80
N GLY A 117 3.21 0.59 -22.03
CA GLY A 117 4.48 1.04 -22.59
C GLY A 117 5.60 1.28 -21.58
N SER A 118 6.82 0.91 -21.96
CA SER A 118 8.02 1.20 -21.17
C SER A 118 8.39 2.67 -21.28
N ARG A 119 8.02 3.46 -20.28
CA ARG A 119 8.42 4.87 -20.15
C ARG A 119 9.16 5.09 -18.83
N PRO A 120 10.10 6.05 -18.76
CA PRO A 120 10.81 6.31 -17.53
C PRO A 120 9.87 6.79 -16.42
N TYR A 121 10.02 6.23 -15.23
CA TYR A 121 9.43 6.78 -14.02
C TYR A 121 10.19 8.04 -13.60
N THR A 122 9.46 9.05 -13.16
CA THR A 122 10.03 10.22 -12.49
C THR A 122 10.31 9.91 -11.02
N VAL A 123 11.08 10.78 -10.36
CA VAL A 123 11.28 10.69 -8.91
C VAL A 123 9.95 10.80 -8.15
N GLU A 124 9.03 11.64 -8.64
CA GLU A 124 7.70 11.79 -8.04
C GLU A 124 6.87 10.52 -8.15
N ASP A 125 6.92 9.84 -9.31
CA ASP A 125 6.23 8.56 -9.50
C ASP A 125 6.71 7.52 -8.47
N VAL A 126 8.03 7.36 -8.33
CA VAL A 126 8.63 6.37 -7.41
C VAL A 126 8.33 6.69 -5.95
N ILE A 127 8.49 7.95 -5.53
CA ILE A 127 8.24 8.36 -4.15
C ILE A 127 6.75 8.27 -3.81
N GLY A 128 5.88 8.51 -4.79
CA GLY A 128 4.42 8.49 -4.69
C GLY A 128 3.77 7.12 -4.85
N LEU A 129 4.53 6.03 -5.00
CA LEU A 129 3.98 4.67 -5.09
C LEU A 129 3.13 4.29 -3.86
N GLY A 130 3.48 4.81 -2.68
CA GLY A 130 2.75 4.56 -1.44
C GLY A 130 1.38 5.23 -1.37
N ASP A 131 1.08 6.19 -2.25
CA ASP A 131 -0.16 6.97 -2.22
C ASP A 131 -1.40 6.12 -2.53
N LYS A 132 -1.24 4.92 -3.12
CA LYS A 132 -2.32 3.92 -3.24
C LYS A 132 -2.92 3.54 -1.89
N ALA A 133 -2.13 3.58 -0.82
CA ALA A 133 -2.58 3.28 0.53
C ALA A 133 -3.16 4.50 1.28
N ALA A 134 -3.12 5.70 0.67
CA ALA A 134 -3.53 6.95 1.29
C ALA A 134 -4.89 6.91 1.99
N PRO A 135 -5.96 6.29 1.43
CA PRO A 135 -7.27 6.32 2.07
C PRO A 135 -7.29 5.68 3.46
N GLY A 136 -6.38 4.73 3.72
CA GLY A 136 -6.19 4.10 5.03
C GLY A 136 -5.61 5.04 6.10
N MET A 137 -5.03 6.18 5.71
CA MET A 137 -4.38 7.11 6.66
C MET A 137 -5.39 7.80 7.58
N THR A 138 -6.64 7.99 7.15
CA THR A 138 -7.69 8.59 8.00
C THR A 138 -7.84 7.83 9.32
N ALA A 139 -7.71 6.50 9.29
CA ALA A 139 -7.80 5.67 10.48
C ALA A 139 -6.72 6.00 11.53
N LEU A 140 -5.52 6.41 11.12
CA LEU A 140 -4.45 6.79 12.06
C LEU A 140 -4.75 8.12 12.77
N HIS A 141 -5.45 9.04 12.13
CA HIS A 141 -5.94 10.26 12.79
C HIS A 141 -7.03 9.93 13.82
N VAL A 142 -7.95 9.02 13.50
CA VAL A 142 -8.95 8.53 14.44
C VAL A 142 -8.29 7.86 15.64
N VAL A 143 -7.31 6.99 15.40
CA VAL A 143 -6.54 6.32 16.46
C VAL A 143 -5.80 7.32 17.36
N ALA A 144 -5.17 8.34 16.78
CA ALA A 144 -4.49 9.39 17.54
C ALA A 144 -5.48 10.20 18.41
N ASP A 145 -6.65 10.53 17.87
CA ASP A 145 -7.69 11.24 18.62
C ASP A 145 -8.27 10.38 19.76
N LEU A 146 -8.57 9.10 19.50
CA LEU A 146 -9.03 8.15 20.52
C LEU A 146 -8.02 7.97 21.66
N ALA A 147 -6.73 8.02 21.34
CA ALA A 147 -5.64 7.97 22.30
C ALA A 147 -5.35 9.33 22.98
N SER A 148 -6.12 10.37 22.69
CA SER A 148 -5.91 11.74 23.20
C SER A 148 -4.53 12.33 22.86
N VAL A 149 -3.99 11.98 21.68
CA VAL A 149 -2.69 12.45 21.15
C VAL A 149 -2.80 12.87 19.68
N PRO A 150 -3.75 13.78 19.33
CA PRO A 150 -4.08 14.14 17.95
C PRO A 150 -2.88 14.63 17.13
N GLU A 151 -1.87 15.22 17.77
CA GLU A 151 -0.64 15.70 17.14
C GLU A 151 0.19 14.58 16.49
N ARG A 152 -0.02 13.31 16.89
CA ARG A 152 0.68 12.15 16.33
C ARG A 152 0.08 11.65 15.01
N GLY A 153 -1.20 11.96 14.74
CA GLY A 153 -1.93 11.40 13.61
C GLY A 153 -1.27 11.67 12.25
N GLU A 154 -1.00 12.94 11.92
CA GLU A 154 -0.40 13.32 10.63
C GLU A 154 1.04 12.78 10.45
N PRO A 155 1.96 12.93 11.43
CA PRO A 155 3.28 12.31 11.33
C PRO A 155 3.24 10.79 11.15
N THR A 156 2.38 10.07 11.89
CA THR A 156 2.24 8.61 11.74
C THR A 156 1.66 8.22 10.39
N ALA A 157 0.68 8.97 9.87
CA ALA A 157 0.14 8.76 8.54
C ALA A 157 1.19 8.92 7.44
N ARG A 158 2.01 9.98 7.49
CA ARG A 158 3.11 10.17 6.52
C ARG A 158 4.17 9.06 6.61
N ALA A 159 4.51 8.64 7.82
CA ALA A 159 5.41 7.52 8.03
C ALA A 159 4.84 6.21 7.43
N LEU A 160 3.53 5.97 7.54
CA LEU A 160 2.89 4.79 6.96
C LEU A 160 2.86 4.86 5.44
N LEU A 161 2.54 6.02 4.84
CA LEU A 161 2.64 6.20 3.39
C LEU A 161 4.05 5.90 2.88
N ARG A 162 5.08 6.38 3.59
CA ARG A 162 6.47 6.10 3.25
C ARG A 162 6.82 4.61 3.39
N LEU A 163 6.31 3.93 4.42
CA LEU A 163 6.40 2.47 4.54
C LEU A 163 5.76 1.78 3.32
N CYS A 164 4.57 2.25 2.88
CA CYS A 164 3.88 1.70 1.72
C CYS A 164 4.65 1.91 0.41
N THR A 165 5.34 3.06 0.24
CA THR A 165 6.26 3.25 -0.90
C THR A 165 7.30 2.13 -0.94
N GLY A 166 7.92 1.82 0.21
CA GLY A 166 8.92 0.76 0.29
C GLY A 166 8.34 -0.63 0.02
N LEU A 167 7.14 -0.92 0.54
CA LEU A 167 6.46 -2.19 0.31
C LEU A 167 6.12 -2.38 -1.18
N GLN A 168 5.53 -1.38 -1.83
CA GLN A 168 5.18 -1.44 -3.25
C GLN A 168 6.41 -1.70 -4.12
N LEU A 169 7.55 -1.11 -3.79
CA LEU A 169 8.81 -1.37 -4.50
C LEU A 169 9.27 -2.83 -4.37
N LEU A 170 9.12 -3.44 -3.19
CA LEU A 170 9.46 -4.85 -3.02
C LEU A 170 8.48 -5.77 -3.77
N ASP A 171 7.21 -5.41 -3.77
CA ASP A 171 6.11 -6.08 -4.47
C ASP A 171 6.37 -6.06 -5.98
N ASP A 172 6.54 -4.88 -6.57
CA ASP A 172 6.87 -4.65 -7.99
C ASP A 172 8.11 -5.45 -8.45
N LEU A 173 9.09 -5.64 -7.55
CA LEU A 173 10.29 -6.41 -7.86
C LEU A 173 10.08 -7.93 -7.79
N GLN A 174 9.22 -8.39 -6.88
CA GLN A 174 8.89 -9.81 -6.73
C GLN A 174 7.96 -10.28 -7.84
N ASP A 175 7.00 -9.42 -8.21
CA ASP A 175 5.93 -9.74 -9.14
C ASP A 175 6.23 -9.31 -10.58
N ALA A 176 7.45 -8.84 -10.86
CA ALA A 176 7.85 -8.31 -12.17
C ALA A 176 7.50 -9.25 -13.36
N ALA A 177 7.52 -10.57 -13.16
CA ALA A 177 7.11 -11.53 -14.18
C ALA A 177 5.58 -11.60 -14.37
N GLU A 178 4.82 -11.57 -13.28
CA GLU A 178 3.35 -11.55 -13.29
C GLU A 178 2.82 -10.22 -13.85
N ASP A 179 3.46 -9.12 -13.45
CA ASP A 179 3.24 -7.77 -13.96
C ASP A 179 3.47 -7.69 -15.48
N ALA A 180 4.61 -8.23 -15.96
CA ALA A 180 4.91 -8.26 -17.39
C ALA A 180 3.86 -9.07 -18.18
N ALA A 181 3.44 -10.22 -17.66
CA ALA A 181 2.39 -11.05 -18.26
C ALA A 181 1.03 -10.35 -18.31
N SER A 182 0.76 -9.47 -17.35
CA SER A 182 -0.48 -8.70 -17.22
C SER A 182 -0.45 -7.34 -17.93
N GLY A 183 0.68 -6.99 -18.57
CA GLY A 183 0.87 -5.68 -19.21
C GLY A 183 1.06 -4.52 -18.22
N ASN A 184 1.23 -4.82 -16.94
CA ASN A 184 1.51 -3.83 -15.90
C ASN A 184 3.01 -3.53 -15.91
N THR A 185 3.42 -2.32 -16.31
CA THR A 185 4.84 -1.99 -16.41
C THR A 185 5.32 -1.22 -15.17
N THR A 186 5.56 -1.94 -14.07
CA THR A 186 6.07 -1.37 -12.82
C THR A 186 7.47 -0.77 -12.96
N TRP A 187 7.89 0.08 -12.02
CA TRP A 187 9.16 0.81 -12.15
C TRP A 187 10.40 -0.07 -12.42
N PRO A 188 10.66 -1.16 -11.67
CA PRO A 188 11.82 -2.00 -11.95
C PRO A 188 11.73 -2.67 -13.32
N LEU A 189 10.52 -3.09 -13.74
CA LEU A 189 10.27 -3.68 -15.06
C LEU A 189 10.48 -2.66 -16.19
N ALA A 190 9.88 -1.47 -16.09
CA ALA A 190 10.06 -0.37 -17.05
C ALA A 190 11.55 -0.04 -17.25
N SER A 191 12.30 0.02 -16.15
CA SER A 191 13.74 0.31 -16.18
C SER A 191 14.54 -0.80 -16.88
N ALA A 192 14.18 -2.07 -16.67
CA ALA A 192 14.81 -3.20 -17.32
C ALA A 192 14.49 -3.23 -18.83
N LEU A 193 13.23 -3.05 -19.22
CA LEU A 193 12.79 -3.05 -20.63
C LEU A 193 13.41 -1.89 -21.43
N LEU A 194 13.57 -0.72 -20.82
CA LEU A 194 14.27 0.40 -21.46
C LEU A 194 15.77 0.14 -21.68
N ALA A 195 16.41 -0.62 -20.78
CA ALA A 195 17.82 -0.97 -20.90
C ALA A 195 18.06 -2.17 -21.83
N TYR A 196 17.13 -3.13 -21.86
CA TYR A 196 17.16 -4.35 -22.65
C TYR A 196 15.82 -4.54 -23.40
N PRO A 197 15.62 -3.83 -24.53
CA PRO A 197 14.35 -3.88 -25.26
C PRO A 197 14.00 -5.25 -25.87
N ASP A 198 15.01 -6.11 -26.05
CA ASP A 198 14.88 -7.43 -26.68
C ASP A 198 14.74 -8.58 -25.65
N VAL A 199 14.57 -8.27 -24.35
CA VAL A 199 14.40 -9.30 -23.31
C VAL A 199 13.13 -10.12 -23.54
N ASP A 200 13.22 -11.44 -23.36
CA ASP A 200 12.05 -12.31 -23.34
C ASP A 200 11.38 -12.23 -21.96
N VAL A 201 10.33 -11.42 -21.85
CA VAL A 201 9.56 -11.27 -20.60
C VAL A 201 8.81 -12.53 -20.18
N THR A 202 8.71 -13.54 -21.06
CA THR A 202 8.11 -14.84 -20.74
C THR A 202 9.12 -15.83 -20.16
N ASP A 203 10.42 -15.54 -20.30
CA ASP A 203 11.50 -16.28 -19.66
C ASP A 203 11.90 -15.58 -18.35
N ALA A 204 11.59 -16.23 -17.22
CA ALA A 204 11.87 -15.71 -15.89
C ALA A 204 13.38 -15.50 -15.63
N ASP A 205 14.24 -16.33 -16.22
CA ASP A 205 15.69 -16.19 -16.05
C ASP A 205 16.23 -15.00 -16.87
N ASP A 206 15.72 -14.79 -18.09
CA ASP A 206 16.10 -13.66 -18.93
C ASP A 206 15.59 -12.32 -18.34
N LEU A 207 14.33 -12.28 -17.91
CA LEU A 207 13.77 -11.12 -17.22
C LEU A 207 14.54 -10.78 -15.93
N ARG A 208 14.86 -11.81 -15.14
CA ARG A 208 15.70 -11.64 -13.94
C ARG A 208 17.08 -11.11 -14.29
N ALA A 209 17.70 -11.62 -15.35
CA ALA A 209 19.00 -11.15 -15.83
C ALA A 209 18.92 -9.68 -16.27
N ALA A 210 17.87 -9.26 -16.96
CA ALA A 210 17.65 -7.87 -17.35
C ALA A 210 17.42 -6.93 -16.14
N LEU A 211 16.60 -7.35 -15.16
CA LEU A 211 16.36 -6.61 -13.91
C LEU A 211 17.66 -6.38 -13.12
N VAL A 212 18.53 -7.40 -13.05
CA VAL A 212 19.83 -7.30 -12.37
C VAL A 212 20.85 -6.53 -13.20
N GLY A 213 20.97 -6.85 -14.49
CA GLY A 213 21.94 -6.29 -15.42
C GLY A 213 21.74 -4.79 -15.66
N SER A 214 20.49 -4.33 -15.68
CA SER A 214 20.14 -2.90 -15.80
C SER A 214 20.44 -2.12 -14.52
N GLY A 215 20.63 -2.83 -13.40
CA GLY A 215 20.71 -2.25 -12.07
C GLY A 215 19.36 -1.85 -11.47
N ALA A 216 18.23 -2.11 -12.16
CA ALA A 216 16.89 -1.78 -11.70
C ALA A 216 16.56 -2.45 -10.36
N ALA A 217 16.84 -3.76 -10.22
CA ALA A 217 16.61 -4.50 -8.98
C ALA A 217 17.37 -3.89 -7.79
N ARG A 218 18.64 -3.51 -8.00
CA ARG A 218 19.45 -2.88 -6.95
C ARG A 218 18.95 -1.47 -6.60
N ALA A 219 18.59 -0.68 -7.61
CA ALA A 219 18.03 0.65 -7.41
C ALA A 219 16.72 0.58 -6.62
N CYS A 220 15.84 -0.37 -6.98
CA CYS A 220 14.58 -0.64 -6.29
C CYS A 220 14.80 -0.92 -4.80
N LEU A 221 15.66 -1.89 -4.48
CA LEU A 221 15.97 -2.23 -3.09
C LEU A 221 16.63 -1.07 -2.31
N ASN A 222 17.46 -0.26 -2.96
CA ASN A 222 18.05 0.92 -2.32
C ASN A 222 16.98 1.98 -1.97
N VAL A 223 16.04 2.24 -2.87
CA VAL A 223 14.95 3.19 -2.62
C VAL A 223 13.99 2.63 -1.57
N ALA A 224 13.69 1.33 -1.60
CA ALA A 224 12.89 0.68 -0.57
C ALA A 224 13.55 0.79 0.81
N GLU A 225 14.85 0.48 0.94
CA GLU A 225 15.60 0.66 2.19
C GLU A 225 15.55 2.11 2.68
N TRP A 226 15.76 3.09 1.80
CA TRP A 226 15.65 4.50 2.14
C TRP A 226 14.26 4.85 2.65
N ALA A 227 13.20 4.39 1.97
CA ALA A 227 11.83 4.64 2.36
C ALA A 227 11.52 4.05 3.74
N PHE A 228 11.94 2.81 4.00
CA PHE A 228 11.79 2.20 5.32
C PHE A 228 12.57 2.94 6.41
N GLY A 229 13.78 3.42 6.11
CA GLY A 229 14.56 4.25 7.04
C GLY A 229 13.90 5.59 7.37
N ASP A 230 13.33 6.26 6.35
CA ASP A 230 12.58 7.51 6.52
C ASP A 230 11.29 7.27 7.33
N ALA A 231 10.55 6.20 7.02
CA ALA A 231 9.36 5.78 7.77
C ALA A 231 9.71 5.48 9.25
N PHE A 232 10.81 4.77 9.53
CA PHE A 232 11.29 4.50 10.88
C PHE A 232 11.55 5.79 11.65
N ALA A 233 12.28 6.74 11.05
CA ALA A 233 12.63 8.00 11.69
C ALA A 233 11.39 8.86 11.99
N GLN A 234 10.47 8.98 11.01
CA GLN A 234 9.23 9.74 11.18
C GLN A 234 8.29 9.10 12.21
N ALA A 235 8.14 7.77 12.19
CA ALA A 235 7.33 7.05 13.17
C ALA A 235 7.93 7.18 14.58
N GLY A 236 9.25 7.09 14.72
CA GLY A 236 9.95 7.30 15.98
C GLY A 236 9.74 8.70 16.55
N ALA A 237 9.82 9.74 15.71
CA ALA A 237 9.53 11.12 16.11
C ALA A 237 8.07 11.36 16.54
N ALA A 238 7.15 10.53 16.03
CA ALA A 238 5.72 10.57 16.35
C ALA A 238 5.32 9.67 17.54
N ASP A 239 6.30 9.00 18.18
CA ASP A 239 6.05 7.97 19.20
C ASP A 239 5.12 6.83 18.70
N ALA A 240 5.21 6.51 17.40
CA ALA A 240 4.49 5.43 16.73
C ALA A 240 5.35 4.15 16.68
N GLY A 241 5.66 3.60 17.86
CA GLY A 241 6.62 2.50 18.01
C GLY A 241 6.31 1.24 17.20
N VAL A 242 5.02 0.91 17.00
CA VAL A 242 4.61 -0.25 16.20
C VAL A 242 5.01 -0.08 14.74
N LEU A 243 4.72 1.10 14.18
CA LEU A 243 5.08 1.44 12.80
C LEU A 243 6.60 1.53 12.63
N ALA A 244 7.31 2.11 13.59
CA ALA A 244 8.77 2.17 13.56
C ALA A 244 9.38 0.77 13.52
N GLN A 245 8.95 -0.14 14.40
CA GLN A 245 9.44 -1.53 14.41
C GLN A 245 9.15 -2.26 13.10
N LEU A 246 7.95 -2.09 12.54
CA LEU A 246 7.61 -2.70 11.25
C LEU A 246 8.50 -2.17 10.12
N ALA A 247 8.74 -0.86 10.09
CA ALA A 247 9.62 -0.25 9.11
C ALA A 247 11.07 -0.79 9.22
N ASP A 248 11.59 -0.96 10.44
CA ASP A 248 12.94 -1.53 10.63
C ASP A 248 13.05 -3.00 10.17
N VAL A 249 12.02 -3.81 10.45
CA VAL A 249 11.94 -5.20 9.95
C VAL A 249 12.02 -5.24 8.42
N TRP A 250 11.24 -4.40 7.75
CA TRP A 250 11.25 -4.35 6.28
C TRP A 250 12.52 -3.74 5.71
N ARG A 251 13.12 -2.77 6.41
CA ARG A 251 14.45 -2.23 6.07
C ARG A 251 15.50 -3.34 6.07
N GLN A 252 15.53 -4.17 7.12
CA GLN A 252 16.47 -5.30 7.19
C GLN A 252 16.22 -6.31 6.07
N ARG A 253 14.95 -6.62 5.76
CA ARG A 253 14.60 -7.51 4.63
C ARG A 253 15.10 -6.97 3.29
N ALA A 254 14.96 -5.67 3.03
CA ALA A 254 15.47 -5.05 1.80
C ALA A 254 17.00 -5.15 1.70
N VAL A 255 17.71 -4.96 2.83
CA VAL A 255 19.17 -5.14 2.91
C VAL A 255 19.57 -6.58 2.61
N ASP A 256 18.88 -7.56 3.21
CA ASP A 256 19.16 -8.98 3.03
C ASP A 256 18.90 -9.43 1.58
N GLN A 257 17.78 -9.00 0.99
CA GLN A 257 17.46 -9.26 -0.42
C GLN A 257 18.52 -8.67 -1.36
N ARG A 258 19.03 -7.46 -1.05
CA ARG A 258 20.08 -6.82 -1.85
C ARG A 258 21.38 -7.59 -1.79
N ALA A 259 21.76 -8.09 -0.61
CA ALA A 259 22.93 -8.95 -0.47
C ALA A 259 22.79 -10.23 -1.31
N ALA A 260 21.59 -10.82 -1.33
CA ALA A 260 21.29 -12.02 -2.09
C ALA A 260 21.28 -11.79 -3.62
N LEU A 261 20.99 -10.57 -4.13
CA LEU A 261 20.99 -10.28 -5.57
C LEU A 261 22.31 -10.62 -6.27
N LEU A 262 23.43 -10.62 -5.54
CA LEU A 262 24.76 -10.93 -6.07
C LEU A 262 25.11 -12.43 -6.04
N THR A 263 24.25 -13.28 -5.47
CA THR A 263 24.46 -14.73 -5.48
C THR A 263 24.13 -15.30 -6.87
N PRO A 264 25.09 -15.96 -7.55
CA PRO A 264 24.86 -16.56 -8.87
C PRO A 264 23.73 -17.60 -8.86
N ILE A 265 22.99 -17.70 -9.97
CA ILE A 265 21.79 -18.54 -10.13
C ILE A 265 22.06 -20.02 -9.79
N GLY A 266 23.28 -20.52 -9.96
CA GLY A 266 23.66 -21.90 -9.64
C GLY A 266 24.03 -22.21 -8.18
N GLN A 267 23.83 -21.29 -7.23
CA GLN A 267 24.21 -21.45 -5.83
C GLN A 267 23.08 -21.14 -4.82
N ARG A 268 21.82 -21.08 -5.29
CA ARG A 268 20.63 -20.90 -4.45
C ARG A 268 19.90 -22.22 -4.24
#